data_AF-A0A969MND5-F1
#
_entry.id   AF-A0A969MND5-F1
#
_cell.length_a   1.000
_cell.length_b   1.000
_cell.length_c   1.000
_cell.angle_alpha   90.00
_cell.angle_beta   90.00
_cell.angle_gamma   90.00
#
_symmetry.space_group_name_H-M   'P 1'
#
loop_
_entity.id
_entity.type
_entity.pdbx_description
1 polymer ?
#
loop_
_entity_poly.entity_id
_entity_poly.type
_entity_poly.pdbx_seq_one_letter_code
_entity_poly.pdbx_strand_id
1 'polypeptide(L)'
;MKVYTFEIFPKQWAMVQDNLASTYSQRIRGDKSENLELAIAYYQKALRVYTFDAFPYEWAQTQHNLAIAYTNRIKGDKAQNIEDAITCSHQALRVYAIKAFPHEWARTQSSLGSAYRNRIKGEKAQNLELAIACFQESLKVRTIDSSPVDWAITQNHLANAYCDRIKGEKAQNLEQGIAYYQEALRIYTFNAFPQDWAELQNNLATAHIERIKGEKAENLEQAIACCQEAMKVYTFEAFPLDWVNTQNNFANAYLHRIRGDKAENLEQAIAYSQETMKVYTFEAFPYGWAQTQNNLGFAYFQRVKEDKAENLEKAIVYLQESLKIYTFDAFPFEWARTQSNLGTAYVQKIRGDKADNLEQAIVCLQESLKVYTFEAFPFEWAITQSNLAVAYRNRIRGDKANNLEQTIDCLRKTMKVCTFEAFPEKWATAQNNLANAYSDRIIGERAQNLEWAIAYYQESLKVYTIEAFPYEWASTQNNLGIAYCKRIKGDKFENLEWAIVYYQESLKVYTIDAFPREWARTQSNLGNASYIIGGEQAIACFQEALKVYTFEAFPGQTHLKLS
;
A
#
# COMPACT_ATOMS: atom_id res chain seq x y z
N MET A 1 55.85 -31.31 -11.80
CA MET A 1 54.61 -30.71 -11.27
C MET A 1 53.52 -31.78 -11.39
N LYS A 2 53.07 -32.41 -10.29
CA LYS A 2 52.00 -33.42 -10.37
C LYS A 2 50.68 -32.69 -10.61
N VAL A 3 50.02 -32.96 -11.74
CA VAL A 3 48.74 -32.35 -12.10
C VAL A 3 47.65 -33.02 -11.26
N TYR A 4 46.92 -32.24 -10.47
CA TYR A 4 45.79 -32.72 -9.68
C TYR A 4 44.60 -32.99 -10.62
N THR A 5 44.51 -34.20 -11.17
CA THR A 5 43.38 -34.63 -12.00
C THR A 5 42.32 -35.36 -11.16
N PHE A 6 41.07 -35.36 -11.64
CA PHE A 6 39.92 -36.05 -11.03
C PHE A 6 40.22 -37.53 -10.71
N GLU A 7 40.98 -38.20 -11.56
CA GLU A 7 41.29 -39.63 -11.45
C GLU A 7 42.34 -39.96 -10.38
N ILE A 8 43.22 -39.01 -10.04
CA ILE A 8 44.38 -39.26 -9.17
C ILE A 8 44.17 -38.66 -7.77
N PHE A 9 43.45 -37.54 -7.65
CA PHE A 9 43.20 -36.85 -6.38
C PHE A 9 41.76 -36.33 -6.29
N PRO A 10 40.75 -37.21 -6.26
CA PRO A 10 39.34 -36.82 -6.34
C PRO A 10 38.92 -35.87 -5.21
N LYS A 11 39.36 -36.13 -3.97
CA LYS A 11 39.05 -35.28 -2.81
C LYS A 11 39.62 -33.86 -2.97
N GLN A 12 40.91 -33.73 -3.27
CA GLN A 12 41.57 -32.43 -3.42
C GLN A 12 40.99 -31.66 -4.61
N TRP A 13 40.66 -32.35 -5.70
CA TRP A 13 39.98 -31.76 -6.84
C TRP A 13 38.63 -31.19 -6.43
N ALA A 14 37.79 -31.97 -5.74
CA ALA A 14 36.47 -31.53 -5.28
C ALA A 14 36.55 -30.36 -4.29
N MET A 15 37.53 -30.37 -3.39
CA MET A 15 37.82 -29.26 -2.48
C MET A 15 38.12 -27.96 -3.23
N VAL A 16 38.92 -28.03 -4.30
CA VAL A 16 39.21 -26.85 -5.12
C VAL A 16 37.97 -26.37 -5.87
N GLN A 17 37.12 -27.29 -6.37
CA GLN A 17 35.84 -26.90 -6.98
C GLN A 17 34.93 -26.19 -5.95
N ASP A 18 34.79 -26.72 -4.74
CA ASP A 18 33.94 -26.16 -3.69
C ASP A 18 34.43 -24.78 -3.20
N ASN A 19 35.74 -24.62 -3.02
CA ASN A 19 36.35 -23.34 -2.66
C ASN A 19 36.19 -22.30 -3.78
N LEU A 20 36.34 -22.72 -5.04
CA LEU A 20 36.13 -21.85 -6.18
C LEU A 20 34.66 -21.42 -6.28
N ALA A 21 33.73 -22.34 -6.04
CA ALA A 21 32.30 -22.04 -5.97
C ALA A 21 31.97 -21.01 -4.88
N SER A 22 32.51 -21.20 -3.67
CA SER A 22 32.36 -20.26 -2.54
C SER A 22 32.91 -18.88 -2.88
N THR A 23 34.06 -18.84 -3.54
CA THR A 23 34.69 -17.59 -3.98
C THR A 23 33.82 -16.86 -5.00
N TYR A 24 33.28 -17.55 -6.01
CA TYR A 24 32.36 -16.94 -6.97
C TYR A 24 31.07 -16.46 -6.29
N SER A 25 30.52 -17.25 -5.37
CA SER A 25 29.29 -16.90 -4.66
C SER A 25 29.41 -15.62 -3.83
N GLN A 26 30.61 -15.31 -3.31
CA GLN A 26 30.88 -14.12 -2.50
C GLN A 26 31.49 -12.96 -3.31
N ARG A 27 31.75 -13.17 -4.61
CA ARG A 27 32.46 -12.20 -5.42
C ARG A 27 31.57 -10.99 -5.73
N ILE A 28 31.94 -9.84 -5.15
CA ILE A 28 31.25 -8.55 -5.38
C ILE A 28 31.55 -7.98 -6.78
N ARG A 29 32.75 -8.22 -7.33
CA ARG A 29 33.15 -7.71 -8.66
C ARG A 29 32.66 -8.61 -9.80
N GLY A 30 32.19 -8.01 -10.89
CA GLY A 30 31.68 -8.71 -12.07
C GLY A 30 30.16 -8.86 -12.05
N ASP A 31 29.58 -9.51 -13.06
CA ASP A 31 28.13 -9.73 -13.11
C ASP A 31 27.70 -10.73 -12.01
N LYS A 32 26.83 -10.27 -11.09
CA LYS A 32 26.36 -11.09 -9.96
C LYS A 32 25.63 -12.34 -10.44
N SER A 33 24.88 -12.28 -11.55
CA SER A 33 24.17 -13.44 -12.05
C SER A 33 25.13 -14.48 -12.61
N GLU A 34 26.15 -14.07 -13.36
CA GLU A 34 27.20 -14.97 -13.87
C GLU A 34 28.02 -15.60 -12.75
N ASN A 35 28.37 -14.83 -11.73
CA ASN A 35 29.07 -15.33 -10.55
C ASN A 35 28.26 -16.44 -9.86
N LEU A 36 26.94 -16.28 -9.72
CA LEU A 36 26.07 -17.30 -9.13
C LEU A 36 25.93 -18.55 -10.00
N GLU A 37 25.84 -18.41 -11.33
CA GLU A 37 25.82 -19.58 -12.23
C GLU A 37 27.13 -20.37 -12.15
N LEU A 38 28.27 -19.69 -12.11
CA LEU A 38 29.57 -20.34 -11.93
C LEU A 38 29.66 -21.03 -10.57
N ALA A 39 29.22 -20.38 -9.49
CA ALA A 39 29.19 -20.98 -8.16
C ALA A 39 28.38 -22.27 -8.15
N ILE A 40 27.15 -22.24 -8.68
CA ILE A 40 26.27 -23.42 -8.78
C ILE A 40 26.94 -24.54 -9.58
N ALA A 41 27.52 -24.23 -10.75
CA ALA A 41 28.19 -25.21 -11.58
C ALA A 41 29.40 -25.87 -10.88
N TYR A 42 30.17 -25.10 -10.10
CA TYR A 42 31.31 -25.60 -9.35
C TYR A 42 30.91 -26.44 -8.12
N TYR A 43 29.87 -26.04 -7.38
CA TYR A 43 29.31 -26.88 -6.31
C TYR A 43 28.79 -28.21 -6.86
N GLN A 44 28.05 -28.19 -7.98
CA GLN A 44 27.57 -29.42 -8.63
C GLN A 44 28.73 -30.34 -9.08
N LYS A 45 29.88 -29.78 -9.49
CA LYS A 45 31.08 -30.57 -9.77
C LYS A 45 31.68 -31.20 -8.51
N ALA A 46 31.76 -30.45 -7.40
CA ALA A 46 32.23 -30.97 -6.12
C ALA A 46 31.35 -32.13 -5.63
N LEU A 47 30.02 -32.02 -5.78
CA LEU A 47 29.03 -33.06 -5.42
C LEU A 47 29.11 -34.35 -6.26
N ARG A 48 29.96 -34.40 -7.30
CA ARG A 48 30.25 -35.68 -7.99
C ARG A 48 31.23 -36.56 -7.21
N VAL A 49 31.99 -35.96 -6.29
CA VAL A 49 32.96 -36.66 -5.44
C VAL A 49 32.48 -36.68 -4.00
N TYR A 50 32.03 -35.53 -3.49
CA TYR A 50 31.38 -35.47 -2.19
C TYR A 50 29.98 -36.05 -2.33
N THR A 51 29.72 -37.15 -1.65
CA THR A 51 28.41 -37.83 -1.62
C THR A 51 28.00 -38.06 -0.18
N PHE A 52 26.75 -38.45 0.05
CA PHE A 52 26.28 -38.78 1.40
C PHE A 52 27.12 -39.91 2.04
N ASP A 53 27.52 -40.91 1.25
CA ASP A 53 28.29 -42.05 1.74
C ASP A 53 29.80 -41.78 1.78
N ALA A 54 30.30 -40.90 0.89
CA ALA A 54 31.71 -40.53 0.80
C ALA A 54 31.90 -39.03 1.07
N PHE A 55 32.55 -38.70 2.18
CA PHE A 55 32.73 -37.32 2.67
C PHE A 55 31.41 -36.66 3.10
N PRO A 56 30.66 -37.24 4.05
CA PRO A 56 29.33 -36.76 4.44
C PRO A 56 29.34 -35.30 4.93
N TYR A 57 30.40 -34.89 5.65
CA TYR A 57 30.54 -33.52 6.15
C TYR A 57 30.75 -32.54 4.99
N GLU A 58 31.74 -32.79 4.11
CA GLU A 58 32.00 -31.95 2.95
C GLU A 58 30.79 -31.92 2.00
N TRP A 59 30.10 -33.05 1.82
CA TRP A 59 28.84 -33.11 1.07
C TRP A 59 27.78 -32.19 1.66
N ALA A 60 27.53 -32.26 2.97
CA ALA A 60 26.55 -31.40 3.63
C ALA A 60 26.94 -29.92 3.58
N GLN A 61 28.23 -29.59 3.65
CA GLN A 61 28.74 -28.23 3.49
C GLN A 61 28.46 -27.70 2.08
N THR A 62 28.81 -28.48 1.05
CA THR A 62 28.55 -28.11 -0.34
C THR A 62 27.05 -27.97 -0.60
N GLN A 63 26.21 -28.86 -0.04
CA GLN A 63 24.75 -28.77 -0.16
C GLN A 63 24.19 -27.50 0.49
N HIS A 64 24.65 -27.15 1.69
CA HIS A 64 24.25 -25.91 2.36
C HIS A 64 24.63 -24.67 1.54
N ASN A 65 25.86 -24.63 1.03
CA ASN A 65 26.33 -23.51 0.23
C ASN A 65 25.59 -23.41 -1.12
N LEU A 66 25.30 -24.55 -1.74
CA LEU A 66 24.50 -24.64 -2.96
C LEU A 66 23.06 -24.15 -2.70
N ALA A 67 22.49 -24.44 -1.53
CA ALA A 67 21.20 -23.89 -1.09
C ALA A 67 21.20 -22.35 -1.06
N ILE A 68 22.25 -21.73 -0.51
CA ILE A 68 22.41 -20.27 -0.50
C ILE A 68 22.53 -19.72 -1.93
N ALA A 69 23.32 -20.39 -2.78
CA ALA A 69 23.50 -19.97 -4.17
C ALA A 69 22.18 -20.03 -4.97
N TYR A 70 21.40 -21.10 -4.80
CA TYR A 70 20.07 -21.22 -5.41
C TYR A 70 19.07 -20.19 -4.88
N THR A 71 19.08 -19.90 -3.58
CA THR A 71 18.22 -18.87 -2.97
C THR A 71 18.46 -17.50 -3.60
N ASN A 72 19.72 -17.20 -3.93
CA ASN A 72 20.14 -15.91 -4.49
C ASN A 72 20.18 -15.90 -6.03
N ARG A 73 19.91 -17.02 -6.70
CA ARG A 73 20.08 -17.18 -8.15
C ARG A 73 19.12 -16.27 -8.92
N ILE A 74 19.69 -15.42 -9.77
CA ILE A 74 18.95 -14.42 -10.56
C ILE A 74 18.37 -15.03 -11.84
N LYS A 75 19.09 -15.95 -12.49
CA LYS A 75 18.69 -16.60 -13.74
C LYS A 75 17.81 -17.84 -13.50
N GLY A 76 17.05 -18.23 -14.52
CA GLY A 76 16.17 -19.40 -14.50
C GLY A 76 14.81 -19.13 -13.86
N ASP A 77 14.02 -20.20 -13.68
CA ASP A 77 12.72 -20.11 -13.03
C ASP A 77 12.91 -19.90 -11.52
N LYS A 78 12.48 -18.74 -11.01
CA LYS A 78 12.65 -18.36 -9.60
C LYS A 78 11.96 -19.35 -8.66
N ALA A 79 10.79 -19.89 -9.04
CA ALA A 79 10.07 -20.84 -8.20
C ALA A 79 10.87 -22.15 -8.06
N GLN A 80 11.44 -22.66 -9.15
CA GLN A 80 12.29 -23.85 -9.12
C GLN A 80 13.60 -23.61 -8.36
N ASN A 81 14.24 -22.45 -8.53
CA ASN A 81 15.45 -22.11 -7.76
C ASN A 81 15.22 -22.22 -6.25
N ILE A 82 14.06 -21.75 -5.75
CA ILE A 82 13.74 -21.84 -4.33
C ILE A 82 13.44 -23.29 -3.89
N GLU A 83 12.79 -24.11 -4.72
CA GLU A 83 12.61 -25.54 -4.40
C GLU A 83 13.95 -26.30 -4.37
N ASP A 84 14.88 -25.97 -5.27
CA ASP A 84 16.22 -26.54 -5.28
C ASP A 84 16.99 -26.13 -4.01
N ALA A 85 16.86 -24.87 -3.57
CA ALA A 85 17.44 -24.39 -2.32
C ALA A 85 16.89 -25.12 -1.09
N ILE A 86 15.56 -25.32 -1.03
CA ILE A 86 14.91 -26.08 0.05
C ILE A 86 15.42 -27.52 0.05
N THR A 87 15.53 -28.15 -1.13
CA THR A 87 16.03 -29.52 -1.29
C THR A 87 17.48 -29.65 -0.80
N CYS A 88 18.37 -28.76 -1.23
CA CYS A 88 19.77 -28.77 -0.81
C CYS A 88 19.92 -28.54 0.71
N SER A 89 19.09 -27.65 1.28
CA SER A 89 19.08 -27.41 2.74
C SER A 89 18.65 -28.65 3.52
N HIS A 90 17.59 -29.34 3.10
CA HIS A 90 17.17 -30.62 3.71
C HIS A 90 18.24 -31.69 3.57
N GLN A 91 18.93 -31.75 2.42
CA GLN A 91 20.05 -32.67 2.22
C GLN A 91 21.19 -32.40 3.22
N ALA A 92 21.59 -31.15 3.41
CA ALA A 92 22.59 -30.78 4.41
C ALA A 92 22.16 -31.16 5.85
N LEU A 93 20.88 -30.93 6.20
CA LEU A 93 20.32 -31.27 7.51
C LEU A 93 20.27 -32.78 7.81
N ARG A 94 20.45 -33.66 6.81
CA ARG A 94 20.60 -35.10 7.04
C ARG A 94 21.89 -35.45 7.78
N VAL A 95 22.93 -34.63 7.62
CA VAL A 95 24.23 -34.80 8.28
C VAL A 95 24.36 -33.84 9.46
N TYR A 96 24.01 -32.57 9.25
CA TYR A 96 24.06 -31.54 10.29
C TYR A 96 22.92 -31.71 11.29
N ALA A 97 23.04 -32.66 12.22
CA ALA A 97 22.10 -32.82 13.32
C ALA A 97 22.47 -31.89 14.50
N ILE A 98 21.47 -31.34 15.20
CA ILE A 98 21.68 -30.37 16.31
C ILE A 98 22.67 -30.85 17.39
N LYS A 99 22.73 -32.16 17.67
CA LYS A 99 23.64 -32.72 18.69
C LYS A 99 25.09 -32.88 18.21
N ALA A 100 25.28 -33.09 16.90
CA ALA A 100 26.59 -33.41 16.33
C ALA A 100 27.26 -32.16 15.72
N PHE A 101 26.46 -31.31 15.08
CA PHE A 101 26.90 -30.12 14.36
C PHE A 101 25.96 -28.94 14.67
N PRO A 102 25.91 -28.46 15.92
CA PRO A 102 24.94 -27.45 16.34
C PRO A 102 25.03 -26.16 15.52
N HIS A 103 26.25 -25.69 15.23
CA HIS A 103 26.46 -24.43 14.50
C HIS A 103 26.06 -24.54 13.03
N GLU A 104 26.46 -25.62 12.35
CA GLU A 104 26.12 -25.89 10.95
C GLU A 104 24.62 -26.17 10.79
N TRP A 105 24.02 -26.89 11.75
CA TRP A 105 22.57 -27.11 11.80
C TRP A 105 21.84 -25.77 11.91
N ALA A 106 22.23 -24.90 12.85
CA ALA A 106 21.58 -23.59 13.01
C ALA A 106 21.76 -22.69 11.78
N ARG A 107 22.95 -22.66 11.17
CA ARG A 107 23.19 -21.93 9.92
C ARG A 107 22.30 -22.45 8.79
N THR A 108 22.18 -23.77 8.67
CA THR A 108 21.34 -24.39 7.64
C THR A 108 19.86 -24.16 7.89
N GLN A 109 19.41 -24.17 9.15
CA GLN A 109 18.04 -23.78 9.52
C GLN A 109 17.75 -22.32 9.14
N SER A 110 18.66 -21.39 9.41
CA SER A 110 18.51 -19.99 9.00
C SER A 110 18.42 -19.85 7.46
N SER A 111 19.25 -20.57 6.70
CA SER A 111 19.17 -20.56 5.23
C SER A 111 17.88 -21.19 4.71
N LEU A 112 17.44 -22.30 5.30
CA LEU A 112 16.17 -22.95 4.98
C LEU A 112 14.98 -22.03 5.28
N GLY A 113 15.02 -21.29 6.39
CA GLY A 113 14.01 -20.30 6.73
C GLY A 113 13.91 -19.19 5.68
N SER A 114 15.05 -18.69 5.20
CA SER A 114 15.08 -17.69 4.11
C SER A 114 14.51 -18.26 2.80
N ALA A 115 14.83 -19.50 2.46
CA ALA A 115 14.25 -20.17 1.30
C ALA A 115 12.73 -20.36 1.43
N TYR A 116 12.23 -20.75 2.62
CA TYR A 116 10.79 -20.85 2.86
C TYR A 116 10.08 -19.49 2.79
N ARG A 117 10.67 -18.42 3.35
CA ARG A 117 10.10 -17.08 3.24
C ARG A 117 9.96 -16.65 1.77
N ASN A 118 10.92 -17.01 0.93
CA ASN A 118 10.95 -16.67 -0.49
C ASN A 118 10.21 -17.68 -1.39
N ARG A 119 9.58 -18.71 -0.82
CA ARG A 119 8.97 -19.81 -1.58
C ARG A 119 7.69 -19.38 -2.28
N ILE A 120 7.69 -19.50 -3.60
CA ILE A 120 6.58 -19.12 -4.48
C ILE A 120 5.50 -20.21 -4.55
N LYS A 121 5.90 -21.50 -4.54
CA LYS A 121 4.95 -22.62 -4.59
C LYS A 121 4.28 -22.87 -3.24
N GLY A 122 3.04 -23.32 -3.27
CA GLY A 122 2.23 -23.61 -2.07
C GLY A 122 1.58 -22.37 -1.47
N GLU A 123 0.97 -22.53 -0.30
CA GLU A 123 0.31 -21.42 0.40
C GLU A 123 1.35 -20.51 1.08
N LYS A 124 1.40 -19.22 0.68
CA LYS A 124 2.33 -18.22 1.25
C LYS A 124 2.25 -18.15 2.78
N ALA A 125 1.05 -18.25 3.34
CA ALA A 125 0.86 -18.24 4.79
C ALA A 125 1.55 -19.43 5.49
N GLN A 126 1.52 -20.63 4.90
CA GLN A 126 2.19 -21.81 5.47
C GLN A 126 3.71 -21.70 5.31
N ASN A 127 4.17 -21.22 4.16
CA ASN A 127 5.59 -20.99 3.89
C ASN A 127 6.22 -20.03 4.92
N LEU A 128 5.50 -18.97 5.31
CA LEU A 128 5.96 -18.04 6.34
C LEU A 128 6.03 -18.66 7.73
N GLU A 129 5.08 -19.52 8.11
CA GLU A 129 5.17 -20.25 9.40
C GLU A 129 6.36 -21.23 9.42
N LEU A 130 6.64 -21.90 8.30
CA LEU A 130 7.83 -22.75 8.16
C LEU A 130 9.12 -21.94 8.28
N ALA A 131 9.16 -20.74 7.68
CA ALA A 131 10.30 -19.83 7.80
C ALA A 131 10.54 -19.42 9.25
N ILE A 132 9.49 -18.95 9.94
CA ILE A 132 9.55 -18.57 11.36
C ILE A 132 10.03 -19.73 12.22
N ALA A 133 9.49 -20.94 12.01
CA ALA A 133 9.92 -22.12 12.74
C ALA A 133 11.42 -22.41 12.54
N CYS A 134 11.93 -22.36 11.30
CA CYS A 134 13.35 -22.57 11.02
C CYS A 134 14.25 -21.52 11.69
N PHE A 135 13.86 -20.25 11.68
CA PHE A 135 14.61 -19.19 12.38
C PHE A 135 14.58 -19.37 13.89
N GLN A 136 13.45 -19.74 14.47
CA GLN A 136 13.34 -20.03 15.90
C GLN A 136 14.19 -21.23 16.31
N GLU A 137 14.22 -22.29 15.51
CA GLU A 137 15.13 -23.43 15.69
C GLU A 137 16.59 -22.99 15.64
N SER A 138 16.98 -22.16 14.66
CA SER A 138 18.32 -21.58 14.56
C SER A 138 18.74 -20.79 15.82
N LEU A 139 17.82 -19.99 16.39
CA LEU A 139 18.06 -19.19 17.61
C LEU A 139 18.20 -20.02 18.90
N LYS A 140 17.90 -21.34 18.89
CA LYS A 140 18.21 -22.21 20.04
C LYS A 140 19.70 -22.44 20.23
N VAL A 141 20.48 -22.31 19.16
CA VAL A 141 21.94 -22.48 19.18
C VAL A 141 22.66 -21.15 19.01
N ARG A 142 22.17 -20.30 18.09
CA ARG A 142 22.73 -18.96 17.89
C ARG A 142 22.23 -18.07 19.00
N THR A 143 23.13 -17.68 19.89
CA THR A 143 22.85 -16.72 20.96
C THR A 143 23.71 -15.48 20.80
N ILE A 144 23.30 -14.39 21.44
CA ILE A 144 24.08 -13.15 21.43
C ILE A 144 25.49 -13.35 22.02
N ASP A 145 25.65 -14.24 22.99
CA ASP A 145 26.92 -14.49 23.67
C ASP A 145 27.84 -15.44 22.89
N SER A 146 27.28 -16.47 22.25
CA SER A 146 28.07 -17.50 21.55
C SER A 146 28.39 -17.14 20.10
N SER A 147 27.48 -16.42 19.43
CA SER A 147 27.54 -16.18 17.99
C SER A 147 26.81 -14.88 17.63
N PRO A 148 27.29 -13.72 18.13
CA PRO A 148 26.57 -12.45 18.07
C PRO A 148 26.15 -12.03 16.65
N VAL A 149 27.07 -12.16 15.68
CA VAL A 149 26.80 -11.78 14.27
C VAL A 149 25.75 -12.72 13.66
N ASP A 150 25.95 -14.03 13.77
CA ASP A 150 25.01 -15.03 13.25
C ASP A 150 23.62 -14.94 13.91
N TRP A 151 23.59 -14.61 15.20
CA TRP A 151 22.35 -14.33 15.93
C TRP A 151 21.65 -13.10 15.34
N ALA A 152 22.36 -11.99 15.12
CA ALA A 152 21.79 -10.78 14.53
C ALA A 152 21.25 -11.01 13.10
N ILE A 153 21.94 -11.81 12.26
CA ILE A 153 21.42 -12.24 10.95
C ILE A 153 20.08 -12.96 11.11
N THR A 154 20.01 -13.94 12.00
CA THR A 154 18.78 -14.72 12.20
C THR A 154 17.66 -13.85 12.79
N GLN A 155 17.97 -12.87 13.64
CA GLN A 155 17.00 -11.88 14.13
C GLN A 155 16.46 -10.99 12.99
N ASN A 156 17.32 -10.48 12.11
CA ASN A 156 16.90 -9.72 10.92
C ASN A 156 15.97 -10.55 10.01
N HIS A 157 16.31 -11.81 9.75
CA HIS A 157 15.47 -12.67 8.92
C HIS A 157 14.13 -13.03 9.59
N LEU A 158 14.15 -13.25 10.91
CA LEU A 158 12.93 -13.51 11.68
C LEU A 158 12.03 -12.27 11.70
N ALA A 159 12.61 -11.08 11.85
CA ALA A 159 11.90 -9.81 11.77
C ALA A 159 11.16 -9.66 10.44
N ASN A 160 11.87 -9.87 9.33
CA ASN A 160 11.32 -9.89 7.98
C ASN A 160 10.16 -10.90 7.83
N ALA A 161 10.32 -12.11 8.36
CA ALA A 161 9.27 -13.13 8.31
C ALA A 161 8.03 -12.76 9.13
N TYR A 162 8.19 -12.09 10.27
CA TYR A 162 7.08 -11.55 11.05
C TYR A 162 6.38 -10.39 10.35
N CYS A 163 7.11 -9.45 9.74
CA CYS A 163 6.51 -8.37 8.96
C CYS A 163 5.64 -8.89 7.80
N ASP A 164 6.08 -9.97 7.13
CA ASP A 164 5.33 -10.60 6.03
C ASP A 164 4.21 -11.53 6.50
N ARG A 165 4.15 -11.87 7.79
CA ARG A 165 3.32 -12.95 8.33
C ARG A 165 1.83 -12.69 8.13
N ILE A 166 1.18 -13.61 7.43
CA ILE A 166 -0.25 -13.53 7.11
C ILE A 166 -1.13 -14.03 8.27
N LYS A 167 -0.70 -15.07 9.00
CA LYS A 167 -1.48 -15.62 10.12
C LYS A 167 -1.33 -14.76 11.37
N GLY A 168 -2.40 -14.69 12.16
CA GLY A 168 -2.48 -13.89 13.38
C GLY A 168 -2.82 -12.41 13.10
N GLU A 169 -2.78 -11.58 14.13
CA GLU A 169 -3.08 -10.16 13.99
C GLU A 169 -1.89 -9.42 13.35
N LYS A 170 -2.09 -8.81 12.18
CA LYS A 170 -1.05 -8.03 11.46
C LYS A 170 -0.36 -6.99 12.36
N ALA A 171 -1.12 -6.33 13.22
CA ALA A 171 -0.58 -5.36 14.16
C ALA A 171 0.43 -5.96 15.14
N GLN A 172 0.17 -7.16 15.66
CA GLN A 172 1.10 -7.85 16.57
C GLN A 172 2.32 -8.38 15.84
N ASN A 173 2.12 -8.91 14.63
CA ASN A 173 3.20 -9.39 13.77
C ASN A 173 4.20 -8.27 13.46
N LEU A 174 3.73 -7.07 13.12
CA LEU A 174 4.60 -5.90 12.87
C LEU A 174 5.38 -5.47 14.11
N GLU A 175 4.76 -5.42 15.30
CA GLU A 175 5.50 -5.11 16.54
C GLU A 175 6.59 -6.13 16.83
N GLN A 176 6.30 -7.42 16.60
CA GLN A 176 7.28 -8.48 16.79
C GLN A 176 8.44 -8.35 15.80
N GLY A 177 8.15 -8.00 14.54
CA GLY A 177 9.17 -7.71 13.52
C GLY A 177 10.08 -6.55 13.94
N ILE A 178 9.49 -5.43 14.35
CA ILE A 178 10.22 -4.24 14.84
C ILE A 178 11.11 -4.59 16.03
N ALA A 179 10.60 -5.37 17.00
CA ALA A 179 11.39 -5.80 18.15
C ALA A 179 12.62 -6.63 17.74
N TYR A 180 12.47 -7.55 16.78
CA TYR A 180 13.59 -8.36 16.29
C TYR A 180 14.63 -7.53 15.51
N TYR A 181 14.21 -6.53 14.73
CA TYR A 181 15.15 -5.59 14.11
C TYR A 181 15.93 -4.80 15.18
N GLN A 182 15.26 -4.34 16.23
CA GLN A 182 15.90 -3.62 17.35
C GLN A 182 16.90 -4.50 18.09
N GLU A 183 16.62 -5.79 18.27
CA GLU A 183 17.58 -6.74 18.83
C GLU A 183 18.81 -6.92 17.93
N ALA A 184 18.63 -7.03 16.61
CA ALA A 184 19.74 -7.12 15.66
C ALA A 184 20.63 -5.86 15.66
N LEU A 185 20.05 -4.67 15.86
CA LEU A 185 20.79 -3.40 15.98
C LEU A 185 21.72 -3.33 17.20
N ARG A 186 21.59 -4.23 18.18
CA ARG A 186 22.54 -4.32 19.31
C ARG A 186 23.93 -4.80 18.86
N ILE A 187 23.99 -5.54 17.76
CA ILE A 187 25.23 -6.04 17.15
C ILE A 187 25.59 -5.20 15.93
N TYR A 188 24.63 -4.97 15.04
CA TYR A 188 24.82 -4.17 13.84
C TYR A 188 24.70 -2.69 14.17
N THR A 189 25.85 -2.10 14.49
CA THR A 189 25.98 -0.66 14.74
C THR A 189 26.62 0.04 13.55
N PHE A 190 26.36 1.34 13.38
CA PHE A 190 26.94 2.16 12.32
C PHE A 190 28.47 2.01 12.20
N ASN A 191 29.19 1.94 13.32
CA ASN A 191 30.65 1.88 13.32
C ASN A 191 31.20 0.47 13.03
N ALA A 192 30.51 -0.59 13.48
CA ALA A 192 31.02 -1.95 13.36
C ALA A 192 30.59 -2.63 12.06
N PHE A 193 29.33 -2.41 11.65
CA PHE A 193 28.69 -3.06 10.51
C PHE A 193 27.82 -2.04 9.75
N PRO A 194 28.43 -1.03 9.09
CA PRO A 194 27.67 0.06 8.49
C PRO A 194 26.64 -0.41 7.45
N GLN A 195 26.97 -1.43 6.64
CA GLN A 195 26.05 -1.95 5.62
C GLN A 195 24.87 -2.70 6.25
N ASP A 196 25.12 -3.63 7.18
CA ASP A 196 24.05 -4.38 7.86
C ASP A 196 23.18 -3.46 8.73
N TRP A 197 23.79 -2.44 9.36
CA TRP A 197 23.06 -1.41 10.09
C TRP A 197 22.14 -0.62 9.15
N ALA A 198 22.62 -0.20 7.98
CA ALA A 198 21.81 0.52 7.00
C ALA A 198 20.68 -0.34 6.44
N GLU A 199 20.91 -1.63 6.22
CA GLU A 199 19.87 -2.59 5.82
C GLU A 199 18.76 -2.65 6.88
N LEU A 200 19.13 -2.81 8.16
CA LEU A 200 18.18 -2.82 9.26
C LEU A 200 17.40 -1.53 9.38
N GLN A 201 18.05 -0.38 9.20
CA GLN A 201 17.36 0.91 9.18
C GLN A 201 16.35 0.96 8.03
N ASN A 202 16.72 0.54 6.81
CA ASN A 202 15.80 0.52 5.69
C ASN A 202 14.62 -0.45 5.91
N ASN A 203 14.86 -1.63 6.50
CA ASN A 203 13.82 -2.60 6.84
C ASN A 203 12.88 -2.08 7.95
N LEU A 204 13.43 -1.41 8.96
CA LEU A 204 12.67 -0.70 10.00
C LEU A 204 11.81 0.41 9.40
N ALA A 205 12.32 1.14 8.40
CA ALA A 205 11.53 2.17 7.72
C ALA A 205 10.26 1.58 7.09
N THR A 206 10.38 0.47 6.36
CA THR A 206 9.22 -0.24 5.81
C THR A 206 8.27 -0.71 6.92
N ALA A 207 8.79 -1.31 8.00
CA ALA A 207 7.97 -1.77 9.12
C ALA A 207 7.21 -0.61 9.80
N HIS A 208 7.85 0.54 9.98
CA HIS A 208 7.24 1.76 10.53
C HIS A 208 6.19 2.37 9.59
N ILE A 209 6.41 2.35 8.26
CA ILE A 209 5.39 2.76 7.28
C ILE A 209 4.15 1.88 7.40
N GLU A 210 4.29 0.57 7.63
CA GLU A 210 3.16 -0.36 7.75
C GLU A 210 2.56 -0.47 9.16
N ARG A 211 3.27 0.03 10.18
CA ARG A 211 2.90 -0.11 11.59
C ARG A 211 1.50 0.42 11.87
N ILE A 212 0.69 -0.45 12.48
CA ILE A 212 -0.73 -0.20 12.81
C ILE A 212 -0.88 0.40 14.22
N LYS A 213 -0.08 -0.06 15.19
CA LYS A 213 -0.13 0.44 16.57
C LYS A 213 0.60 1.78 16.71
N GLY A 214 0.18 2.56 17.71
CA GLY A 214 0.72 3.90 17.98
C GLY A 214 0.12 4.96 17.07
N GLU A 215 0.61 6.20 17.21
CA GLU A 215 0.16 7.31 16.37
C GLU A 215 0.76 7.20 14.97
N LYS A 216 -0.09 7.20 13.94
CA LYS A 216 0.35 7.07 12.54
C LYS A 216 1.36 8.15 12.13
N ALA A 217 1.18 9.37 12.63
CA ALA A 217 2.09 10.48 12.37
C ALA A 217 3.50 10.19 12.89
N GLU A 218 3.61 9.68 14.13
CA GLU A 218 4.90 9.34 14.74
C GLU A 218 5.57 8.16 14.03
N ASN A 219 4.80 7.14 13.66
CA ASN A 219 5.32 6.00 12.89
C ASN A 219 5.94 6.46 11.56
N LEU A 220 5.33 7.42 10.87
CA LEU A 220 5.86 7.94 9.60
C LEU A 220 7.13 8.78 9.80
N GLU A 221 7.24 9.55 10.89
CA GLU A 221 8.49 10.25 11.21
C GLU A 221 9.62 9.28 11.59
N GLN A 222 9.31 8.18 12.28
CA GLN A 222 10.28 7.11 12.56
C GLN A 222 10.77 6.47 11.26
N ALA A 223 9.87 6.19 10.31
CA ALA A 223 10.26 5.67 9.00
C ALA A 223 11.17 6.64 8.22
N ILE A 224 10.85 7.94 8.26
CA ILE A 224 11.67 9.01 7.66
C ILE A 224 13.06 9.04 8.29
N ALA A 225 13.15 9.00 9.62
CA ALA A 225 14.43 8.97 10.33
C ALA A 225 15.25 7.73 9.97
N CYS A 226 14.64 6.54 9.93
CA CYS A 226 15.30 5.32 9.50
C CYS A 226 15.83 5.40 8.06
N CYS A 227 15.06 5.95 7.11
CA CYS A 227 15.56 6.17 5.73
C CYS A 227 16.76 7.13 5.71
N GLN A 228 16.72 8.22 6.48
CA GLN A 228 17.83 9.17 6.60
C GLN A 228 19.08 8.52 7.16
N GLU A 229 18.94 7.68 8.18
CA GLU A 229 20.04 6.91 8.76
C GLU A 229 20.64 5.94 7.72
N ALA A 230 19.81 5.14 7.02
CA ALA A 230 20.28 4.24 5.97
C ALA A 230 21.05 4.97 4.86
N MET A 231 20.59 6.14 4.44
CA MET A 231 21.24 6.96 3.39
C MET A 231 22.58 7.57 3.80
N LYS A 232 23.00 7.50 5.09
CA LYS A 232 24.37 7.85 5.49
C LYS A 232 25.41 6.84 4.97
N VAL A 233 24.96 5.60 4.69
CA VAL A 233 25.81 4.51 4.20
C VAL A 233 25.48 4.22 2.73
N TYR A 234 24.19 4.04 2.43
CA TYR A 234 23.74 3.84 1.07
C TYR A 234 23.71 5.17 0.34
N THR A 235 24.78 5.47 -0.40
CA THR A 235 24.82 6.59 -1.35
C THR A 235 24.64 6.06 -2.77
N PHE A 236 24.24 6.93 -3.70
CA PHE A 236 24.09 6.56 -5.11
C PHE A 236 25.39 6.00 -5.71
N GLU A 237 26.55 6.55 -5.32
CA GLU A 237 27.86 6.17 -5.84
C GLU A 237 28.34 4.81 -5.32
N ALA A 238 28.10 4.53 -4.03
CA ALA A 238 28.61 3.33 -3.38
C ALA A 238 27.64 2.14 -3.50
N PHE A 239 26.33 2.41 -3.34
CA PHE A 239 25.28 1.39 -3.27
C PHE A 239 24.04 1.84 -4.06
N PRO A 240 24.13 1.99 -5.40
CA PRO A 240 23.04 2.57 -6.19
C PRO A 240 21.70 1.83 -6.02
N LEU A 241 21.72 0.50 -5.89
CA LEU A 241 20.52 -0.31 -5.71
C LEU A 241 19.89 -0.13 -4.33
N ASP A 242 20.69 -0.20 -3.26
CA ASP A 242 20.21 -0.02 -1.89
C ASP A 242 19.77 1.42 -1.63
N TRP A 243 20.43 2.39 -2.28
CA TRP A 243 20.04 3.78 -2.28
C TRP A 243 18.67 3.97 -2.93
N VAL A 244 18.39 3.44 -4.13
CA VAL A 244 17.04 3.58 -4.73
C VAL A 244 15.96 2.82 -3.96
N ASN A 245 16.28 1.69 -3.33
CA ASN A 245 15.37 1.02 -2.39
C ASN A 245 15.00 1.94 -1.22
N THR A 246 16.01 2.60 -0.63
CA THR A 246 15.80 3.53 0.47
C THR A 246 15.03 4.78 0.01
N GLN A 247 15.33 5.31 -1.18
CA GLN A 247 14.57 6.43 -1.77
C GLN A 247 13.11 6.09 -2.00
N ASN A 248 12.80 4.86 -2.44
CA ASN A 248 11.42 4.44 -2.63
C ASN A 248 10.65 4.32 -1.29
N ASN A 249 11.29 3.79 -0.24
CA ASN A 249 10.74 3.80 1.11
C ASN A 249 10.53 5.23 1.63
N PHE A 250 11.49 6.11 1.35
CA PHE A 250 11.42 7.51 1.74
C PHE A 250 10.28 8.26 1.05
N ALA A 251 10.13 8.05 -0.27
CA ALA A 251 9.03 8.57 -1.06
C ALA A 251 7.67 8.11 -0.49
N ASN A 252 7.54 6.83 -0.14
CA ASN A 252 6.32 6.27 0.43
C ASN A 252 6.00 6.85 1.82
N ALA A 253 7.02 7.07 2.66
CA ALA A 253 6.83 7.74 3.95
C ALA A 253 6.34 9.19 3.78
N TYR A 254 6.92 9.95 2.85
CA TYR A 254 6.48 11.33 2.53
C TYR A 254 5.08 11.38 1.92
N LEU A 255 4.75 10.41 1.07
CA LEU A 255 3.45 10.29 0.42
C LEU A 255 2.30 10.19 1.44
N HIS A 256 2.56 9.52 2.57
CA HIS A 256 1.58 9.33 3.65
C HIS A 256 1.79 10.26 4.84
N ARG A 257 2.83 11.11 4.83
CA ARG A 257 3.24 11.95 5.96
C ARG A 257 2.13 12.92 6.39
N ILE A 258 1.80 12.87 7.68
CA ILE A 258 0.73 13.67 8.28
C ILE A 258 1.26 15.02 8.78
N ARG A 259 2.50 15.08 9.29
CA ARG A 259 3.12 16.31 9.79
C ARG A 259 3.68 17.16 8.65
N GLY A 260 3.70 18.47 8.83
CA GLY A 260 4.18 19.44 7.84
C GLY A 260 3.12 19.81 6.80
N ASP A 261 3.52 20.59 5.80
CA ASP A 261 2.64 20.98 4.71
C ASP A 261 2.39 19.79 3.76
N LYS A 262 1.12 19.46 3.51
CA LYS A 262 0.74 18.34 2.66
C LYS A 262 1.26 18.50 1.22
N ALA A 263 1.25 19.72 0.68
CA ALA A 263 1.69 19.93 -0.68
C ALA A 263 3.21 19.76 -0.80
N GLU A 264 3.99 20.27 0.15
CA GLU A 264 5.43 20.04 0.21
C GLU A 264 5.79 18.56 0.39
N ASN A 265 5.08 17.84 1.27
CA ASN A 265 5.28 16.40 1.45
C ASN A 265 5.08 15.63 0.14
N LEU A 266 4.04 15.98 -0.65
CA LEU A 266 3.78 15.35 -1.94
C LEU A 266 4.85 15.69 -2.99
N GLU A 267 5.38 16.92 -3.01
CA GLU A 267 6.50 17.26 -3.90
C GLU A 267 7.77 16.46 -3.54
N GLN A 268 8.06 16.27 -2.24
CA GLN A 268 9.17 15.43 -1.81
C GLN A 268 8.97 13.97 -2.22
N ALA A 269 7.76 13.42 -2.03
CA ALA A 269 7.44 12.06 -2.47
C ALA A 269 7.65 11.87 -3.98
N ILE A 270 7.26 12.86 -4.79
CA ILE A 270 7.48 12.85 -6.25
C ILE A 270 8.97 12.91 -6.57
N ALA A 271 9.71 13.82 -5.94
CA ALA A 271 11.14 13.98 -6.17
C ALA A 271 11.92 12.69 -5.85
N TYR A 272 11.71 12.10 -4.66
CA TYR A 272 12.36 10.86 -4.27
C TYR A 272 11.95 9.67 -5.17
N SER A 273 10.69 9.62 -5.61
CA SER A 273 10.25 8.60 -6.56
C SER A 273 10.94 8.76 -7.92
N GLN A 274 11.08 9.98 -8.43
CA GLN A 274 11.77 10.25 -9.70
C GLN A 274 13.26 9.86 -9.65
N GLU A 275 13.91 10.09 -8.51
CA GLU A 275 15.31 9.70 -8.29
C GLU A 275 15.52 8.18 -8.42
N THR A 276 14.52 7.37 -8.03
CA THR A 276 14.61 5.90 -8.18
C THR A 276 14.72 5.45 -9.63
N MET A 277 14.17 6.23 -10.58
CA MET A 277 14.17 5.91 -12.02
C MET A 277 15.57 5.99 -12.64
N LYS A 278 16.57 6.54 -11.94
CA LYS A 278 17.98 6.52 -12.38
C LYS A 278 18.56 5.10 -12.41
N VAL A 279 18.04 4.20 -11.59
CA VAL A 279 18.46 2.80 -11.51
C VAL A 279 17.32 1.87 -11.93
N TYR A 280 16.10 2.13 -11.45
CA TYR A 280 14.92 1.36 -11.81
C TYR A 280 14.41 1.76 -13.19
N THR A 281 14.88 1.04 -14.20
CA THR A 281 14.34 1.10 -15.57
C THR A 281 13.45 -0.11 -15.86
N PHE A 282 12.61 0.02 -16.89
CA PHE A 282 11.74 -1.05 -17.36
C PHE A 282 12.53 -2.33 -17.70
N GLU A 283 13.73 -2.20 -18.27
CA GLU A 283 14.56 -3.31 -18.72
C GLU A 283 15.38 -3.95 -17.60
N ALA A 284 15.97 -3.13 -16.72
CA ALA A 284 16.91 -3.63 -15.71
C ALA A 284 16.20 -4.12 -14.44
N PHE A 285 15.17 -3.39 -13.98
CA PHE A 285 14.45 -3.69 -12.74
C PHE A 285 12.95 -3.46 -12.93
N PRO A 286 12.26 -4.26 -13.77
CA PRO A 286 10.85 -4.05 -14.13
C PRO A 286 9.92 -3.93 -12.93
N TYR A 287 10.13 -4.76 -11.89
CA TYR A 287 9.32 -4.71 -10.66
C TYR A 287 9.51 -3.38 -9.90
N GLY A 288 10.77 -2.98 -9.66
CA GLY A 288 11.08 -1.72 -8.97
C GLY A 288 10.60 -0.51 -9.77
N TRP A 289 10.76 -0.54 -11.10
CA TRP A 289 10.23 0.49 -11.98
C TRP A 289 8.69 0.58 -11.88
N ALA A 290 7.97 -0.53 -11.92
CA ALA A 290 6.52 -0.55 -11.79
C ALA A 290 6.04 -0.06 -10.42
N GLN A 291 6.80 -0.33 -9.35
CA GLN A 291 6.56 0.22 -8.02
C GLN A 291 6.66 1.74 -8.02
N THR A 292 7.73 2.27 -8.61
CA THR A 292 7.93 3.71 -8.78
C THR A 292 6.81 4.35 -9.59
N GLN A 293 6.41 3.72 -10.71
CA GLN A 293 5.30 4.19 -11.53
C GLN A 293 4.00 4.27 -10.71
N ASN A 294 3.66 3.23 -9.93
CA ASN A 294 2.46 3.24 -9.08
C ASN A 294 2.53 4.34 -8.00
N ASN A 295 3.69 4.53 -7.37
CA ASN A 295 3.88 5.55 -6.33
C ASN A 295 3.76 6.97 -6.89
N LEU A 296 4.38 7.24 -8.04
CA LEU A 296 4.22 8.50 -8.77
C LEU A 296 2.76 8.72 -9.18
N GLY A 297 2.10 7.68 -9.67
CA GLY A 297 0.69 7.72 -10.03
C GLY A 297 -0.21 8.17 -8.88
N PHE A 298 -0.01 7.58 -7.70
CA PHE A 298 -0.76 7.97 -6.50
C PHE A 298 -0.35 9.37 -5.98
N ALA A 299 0.93 9.73 -6.05
CA ALA A 299 1.41 11.05 -5.63
C ALA A 299 0.82 12.18 -6.49
N TYR A 300 0.84 12.03 -7.82
CA TYR A 300 0.21 12.99 -8.73
C TYR A 300 -1.31 13.04 -8.54
N PHE A 301 -1.97 11.92 -8.25
CA PHE A 301 -3.40 11.92 -7.93
C PHE A 301 -3.73 12.77 -6.70
N GLN A 302 -2.87 12.74 -5.66
CA GLN A 302 -3.05 13.50 -4.42
C GLN A 302 -2.52 14.95 -4.50
N ARG A 303 -1.73 15.27 -5.53
CA ARG A 303 -0.97 16.51 -5.65
C ARG A 303 -1.89 17.74 -5.70
N VAL A 304 -1.63 18.67 -4.77
CA VAL A 304 -2.44 19.89 -4.58
C VAL A 304 -1.89 21.07 -5.41
N LYS A 305 -0.58 21.10 -5.69
CA LYS A 305 0.07 22.12 -6.52
C LYS A 305 -0.21 21.87 -8.01
N GLU A 306 -0.07 22.92 -8.80
CA GLU A 306 -0.30 22.92 -10.26
C GLU A 306 -1.75 22.60 -10.67
N ASP A 307 -1.99 22.47 -11.98
CA ASP A 307 -3.31 22.19 -12.54
C ASP A 307 -3.78 20.79 -12.15
N LYS A 308 -4.91 20.72 -11.43
CA LYS A 308 -5.51 19.45 -10.99
C LYS A 308 -5.82 18.53 -12.18
N ALA A 309 -6.25 19.07 -13.32
CA ALA A 309 -6.55 18.25 -14.48
C ALA A 309 -5.29 17.60 -15.06
N GLU A 310 -4.20 18.35 -15.20
CA GLU A 310 -2.90 17.81 -15.63
C GLU A 310 -2.33 16.77 -14.65
N ASN A 311 -2.42 17.02 -13.35
CA ASN A 311 -2.00 16.06 -12.33
C ASN A 311 -2.75 14.73 -12.45
N LEU A 312 -4.06 14.76 -12.70
CA LEU A 312 -4.85 13.55 -12.91
C LEU A 312 -4.48 12.79 -14.20
N GLU A 313 -4.15 13.50 -15.28
CA GLU A 313 -3.63 12.85 -16.50
C GLU A 313 -2.29 12.16 -16.24
N LYS A 314 -1.35 12.85 -15.57
CA LYS A 314 -0.05 12.25 -15.16
C LYS A 314 -0.28 11.02 -14.29
N ALA A 315 -1.16 11.12 -13.29
CA ALA A 315 -1.50 10.01 -12.39
C ALA A 315 -1.95 8.77 -13.16
N ILE A 316 -2.87 8.95 -14.12
CA ILE A 316 -3.42 7.86 -14.94
C ILE A 316 -2.32 7.24 -15.80
N VAL A 317 -1.48 8.04 -16.45
CA VAL A 317 -0.36 7.54 -17.27
C VAL A 317 0.58 6.68 -16.43
N TYR A 318 1.03 7.19 -15.28
CA TYR A 318 1.91 6.47 -14.36
C TYR A 318 1.29 5.14 -13.88
N LEU A 319 0.00 5.14 -13.53
CA LEU A 319 -0.69 3.92 -13.11
C LEU A 319 -0.84 2.91 -14.27
N GLN A 320 -1.10 3.36 -15.49
CA GLN A 320 -1.15 2.50 -16.68
C GLN A 320 0.22 1.89 -17.02
N GLU A 321 1.30 2.66 -16.89
CA GLU A 321 2.66 2.18 -17.09
C GLU A 321 3.02 1.07 -16.08
N SER A 322 2.62 1.24 -14.81
CA SER A 322 2.80 0.22 -13.78
C SER A 322 2.12 -1.12 -14.12
N LEU A 323 0.93 -1.08 -14.74
CA LEU A 323 0.17 -2.27 -15.15
C LEU A 323 0.81 -3.07 -16.30
N LYS A 324 1.86 -2.55 -16.96
CA LYS A 324 2.64 -3.35 -17.93
C LYS A 324 3.43 -4.47 -17.26
N ILE A 325 3.79 -4.29 -15.99
CA ILE A 325 4.51 -5.29 -15.18
C ILE A 325 3.58 -5.92 -14.16
N TYR A 326 2.81 -5.12 -13.43
CA TYR A 326 1.82 -5.62 -12.49
C TYR A 326 0.63 -6.16 -13.26
N THR A 327 0.63 -7.47 -13.51
CA THR A 327 -0.48 -8.20 -14.13
C THR A 327 -1.22 -9.04 -13.10
N PHE A 328 -2.46 -9.43 -13.41
CA PHE A 328 -3.25 -10.32 -12.55
C PHE A 328 -2.52 -11.62 -12.20
N ASP A 329 -1.82 -12.22 -13.15
CA ASP A 329 -1.16 -13.52 -12.96
C ASP A 329 0.17 -13.41 -12.20
N ALA A 330 0.97 -12.37 -12.45
CA ALA A 330 2.30 -12.24 -11.88
C ALA A 330 2.31 -11.54 -10.51
N PHE A 331 1.48 -10.50 -10.35
CA PHE A 331 1.45 -9.62 -9.19
C PHE A 331 0.01 -9.23 -8.85
N PRO A 332 -0.85 -10.20 -8.46
CA PRO A 332 -2.29 -9.96 -8.29
C PRO A 332 -2.60 -8.84 -7.29
N PHE A 333 -1.83 -8.76 -6.20
CA PHE A 333 -2.04 -7.74 -5.16
C PHE A 333 -1.69 -6.35 -5.67
N GLU A 334 -0.50 -6.17 -6.27
CA GLU A 334 -0.05 -4.91 -6.82
C GLU A 334 -0.94 -4.47 -7.98
N TRP A 335 -1.34 -5.40 -8.86
CA TRP A 335 -2.29 -5.15 -9.94
C TRP A 335 -3.62 -4.64 -9.40
N ALA A 336 -4.19 -5.29 -8.38
CA ALA A 336 -5.46 -4.86 -7.80
C ALA A 336 -5.37 -3.50 -7.11
N ARG A 337 -4.25 -3.20 -6.45
CA ARG A 337 -3.96 -1.87 -5.90
C ARG A 337 -3.91 -0.81 -6.99
N THR A 338 -3.15 -1.05 -8.05
CA THR A 338 -3.00 -0.12 -9.16
C THR A 338 -4.31 0.09 -9.90
N GLN A 339 -5.12 -0.97 -10.11
CA GLN A 339 -6.47 -0.88 -10.65
C GLN A 339 -7.40 -0.04 -9.75
N SER A 340 -7.35 -0.22 -8.43
CA SER A 340 -8.16 0.61 -7.51
C SER A 340 -7.76 2.08 -7.57
N ASN A 341 -6.45 2.38 -7.61
CA ASN A 341 -5.94 3.73 -7.74
C ASN A 341 -6.34 4.37 -9.07
N LEU A 342 -6.23 3.61 -10.16
CA LEU A 342 -6.60 4.03 -11.51
C LEU A 342 -8.10 4.33 -11.60
N GLY A 343 -8.92 3.47 -10.98
CA GLY A 343 -10.36 3.67 -10.85
C GLY A 343 -10.71 4.98 -10.16
N THR A 344 -10.09 5.27 -9.01
CA THR A 344 -10.31 6.53 -8.29
C THR A 344 -9.84 7.75 -9.08
N ALA A 345 -8.71 7.65 -9.79
CA ALA A 345 -8.23 8.72 -10.66
C ALA A 345 -9.23 9.01 -11.81
N TYR A 346 -9.79 7.97 -12.44
CA TYR A 346 -10.81 8.12 -13.48
C TYR A 346 -12.12 8.75 -12.96
N VAL A 347 -12.57 8.42 -11.74
CA VAL A 347 -13.74 9.08 -11.13
C VAL A 347 -13.56 10.60 -11.05
N GLN A 348 -12.35 11.06 -10.77
CA GLN A 348 -12.05 12.49 -10.60
C GLN A 348 -11.57 13.17 -11.89
N LYS A 349 -11.32 12.42 -12.96
CA LYS A 349 -10.74 12.94 -14.19
C LYS A 349 -11.62 14.04 -14.81
N ILE A 350 -10.99 15.19 -15.04
CA ILE A 350 -11.68 16.43 -15.48
C ILE A 350 -11.78 16.50 -17.01
N ARG A 351 -10.74 16.04 -17.73
CA ARG A 351 -10.69 16.11 -19.20
C ARG A 351 -11.30 14.87 -19.85
N GLY A 352 -11.71 15.03 -21.11
CA GLY A 352 -12.36 13.98 -21.90
C GLY A 352 -13.85 13.83 -21.57
N ASP A 353 -14.48 12.80 -22.14
CA ASP A 353 -15.89 12.52 -21.89
C ASP A 353 -16.10 11.95 -20.48
N LYS A 354 -16.96 12.61 -19.70
CA LYS A 354 -17.22 12.21 -18.31
C LYS A 354 -17.87 10.84 -18.20
N ALA A 355 -18.71 10.45 -19.16
CA ALA A 355 -19.36 9.15 -19.12
C ALA A 355 -18.33 8.03 -19.38
N ASP A 356 -17.45 8.20 -20.37
CA ASP A 356 -16.37 7.25 -20.64
C ASP A 356 -15.40 7.13 -19.46
N ASN A 357 -15.01 8.25 -18.84
CA ASN A 357 -14.16 8.23 -17.65
C ASN A 357 -14.80 7.41 -16.51
N LEU A 358 -16.11 7.56 -16.27
CA LEU A 358 -16.81 6.80 -15.23
C LEU A 358 -16.95 5.31 -15.57
N GLU A 359 -17.13 4.93 -16.83
CA GLU A 359 -17.11 3.51 -17.22
C GLU A 359 -15.72 2.90 -17.02
N GLN A 360 -14.64 3.62 -17.37
CA GLN A 360 -13.27 3.16 -17.09
C GLN A 360 -13.03 3.01 -15.58
N ALA A 361 -13.52 3.95 -14.77
CA ALA A 361 -13.44 3.86 -13.33
C ALA A 361 -14.11 2.59 -12.78
N ILE A 362 -15.34 2.31 -13.22
CA ILE A 362 -16.10 1.12 -12.81
C ILE A 362 -15.35 -0.16 -13.20
N VAL A 363 -14.83 -0.23 -14.42
CA VAL A 363 -14.05 -1.39 -14.88
C VAL A 363 -12.83 -1.61 -13.98
N CYS A 364 -12.00 -0.58 -13.75
CA CYS A 364 -10.81 -0.72 -12.93
C CYS A 364 -11.14 -1.15 -11.49
N LEU A 365 -12.19 -0.58 -10.88
CA LEU A 365 -12.61 -0.93 -9.53
C LEU A 365 -13.18 -2.35 -9.45
N GLN A 366 -13.92 -2.80 -10.46
CA GLN A 366 -14.40 -4.18 -10.55
C GLN A 366 -13.25 -5.19 -10.74
N GLU A 367 -12.26 -4.85 -11.56
CA GLU A 367 -11.04 -5.64 -11.74
C GLU A 367 -10.28 -5.80 -10.42
N SER A 368 -10.10 -4.71 -9.68
CA SER A 368 -9.49 -4.73 -8.34
C SER A 368 -10.20 -5.68 -7.36
N LEU A 369 -11.54 -5.71 -7.38
CA LEU A 369 -12.37 -6.57 -6.54
C LEU A 369 -12.28 -8.08 -6.88
N LYS A 370 -11.61 -8.47 -7.98
CA LYS A 370 -11.29 -9.88 -8.24
C LYS A 370 -10.23 -10.43 -7.29
N VAL A 371 -9.37 -9.57 -6.76
CA VAL A 371 -8.30 -9.93 -5.81
C VAL A 371 -8.67 -9.46 -4.41
N TYR A 372 -9.13 -8.22 -4.27
CA TYR A 372 -9.63 -7.70 -3.01
C TYR A 372 -11.00 -8.28 -2.74
N THR A 373 -11.05 -9.36 -1.95
CA THR A 373 -12.28 -9.97 -1.45
C THR A 373 -12.49 -9.65 0.02
N PHE A 374 -13.71 -9.84 0.52
CA PHE A 374 -14.04 -9.66 1.93
C PHE A 374 -13.19 -10.56 2.84
N GLU A 375 -12.86 -11.76 2.38
CA GLU A 375 -12.13 -12.77 3.16
C GLU A 375 -10.61 -12.51 3.18
N ALA A 376 -10.02 -12.12 2.05
CA ALA A 376 -8.57 -11.98 1.93
C ALA A 376 -8.08 -10.57 2.31
N PHE A 377 -8.82 -9.54 1.92
CA PHE A 377 -8.43 -8.13 2.07
C PHE A 377 -9.66 -7.28 2.46
N PRO A 378 -10.25 -7.51 3.66
CA PRO A 378 -11.51 -6.87 4.04
C PRO A 378 -11.47 -5.35 3.96
N PHE A 379 -10.36 -4.74 4.38
CA PHE A 379 -10.21 -3.28 4.37
C PHE A 379 -10.11 -2.73 2.94
N GLU A 380 -9.20 -3.26 2.12
CA GLU A 380 -9.05 -2.86 0.72
C GLU A 380 -10.33 -3.10 -0.06
N TRP A 381 -11.00 -4.24 0.14
CA TRP A 381 -12.31 -4.54 -0.43
C TRP A 381 -13.33 -3.46 -0.07
N ALA A 382 -13.44 -3.09 1.21
CA ALA A 382 -14.41 -2.08 1.66
C ALA A 382 -14.13 -0.68 1.07
N ILE A 383 -12.86 -0.29 0.96
CA ILE A 383 -12.48 0.98 0.33
C ILE A 383 -12.76 0.97 -1.19
N THR A 384 -12.43 -0.13 -1.88
CA THR A 384 -12.73 -0.28 -3.32
C THR A 384 -14.23 -0.29 -3.57
N GLN A 385 -15.04 -0.92 -2.71
CA GLN A 385 -16.51 -0.84 -2.76
C GLN A 385 -16.99 0.61 -2.58
N SER A 386 -16.42 1.36 -1.63
CA SER A 386 -16.79 2.76 -1.42
C SER A 386 -16.49 3.62 -2.65
N ASN A 387 -15.33 3.42 -3.28
CA ASN A 387 -14.98 4.13 -4.51
C ASN A 387 -15.89 3.73 -5.68
N LEU A 388 -16.26 2.45 -5.77
CA LEU A 388 -17.20 1.93 -6.78
C LEU A 388 -18.60 2.52 -6.59
N ALA A 389 -19.02 2.74 -5.34
CA ALA A 389 -20.26 3.43 -5.04
C ALA A 389 -20.26 4.88 -5.56
N VAL A 390 -19.16 5.62 -5.37
CA VAL A 390 -19.03 6.98 -5.92
C VAL A 390 -19.08 6.96 -7.45
N ALA A 391 -18.42 5.98 -8.09
CA ALA A 391 -18.46 5.82 -9.54
C ALA A 391 -19.89 5.55 -10.04
N TYR A 392 -20.62 4.60 -9.43
CA TYR A 392 -22.01 4.31 -9.79
C TYR A 392 -22.95 5.49 -9.55
N ARG A 393 -22.82 6.19 -8.42
CA ARG A 393 -23.66 7.35 -8.11
C ARG A 393 -23.54 8.45 -9.17
N ASN A 394 -22.32 8.64 -9.68
CA ASN A 394 -22.02 9.66 -10.69
C ASN A 394 -22.21 9.15 -12.13
N ARG A 395 -22.42 7.85 -12.33
CA ARG A 395 -22.52 7.21 -13.65
C ARG A 395 -23.65 7.80 -14.49
N ILE A 396 -23.29 8.26 -15.68
CA ILE A 396 -24.20 8.91 -16.62
C ILE A 396 -24.94 7.88 -17.49
N ARG A 397 -24.26 6.78 -17.85
CA ARG A 397 -24.83 5.70 -18.67
C ARG A 397 -25.66 4.72 -17.84
N GLY A 398 -26.54 4.01 -18.55
CA GLY A 398 -27.44 3.02 -17.94
C GLY A 398 -28.64 3.66 -17.25
N ASP A 399 -29.40 2.82 -16.56
CA ASP A 399 -30.56 3.28 -15.79
C ASP A 399 -30.14 3.91 -14.46
N LYS A 400 -30.61 5.13 -14.20
CA LYS A 400 -30.27 5.90 -13.00
C LYS A 400 -30.74 5.21 -11.72
N ALA A 401 -31.89 4.53 -11.75
CA ALA A 401 -32.40 3.84 -10.58
C ALA A 401 -31.48 2.64 -10.22
N ASN A 402 -31.10 1.84 -11.21
CA ASN A 402 -30.14 0.75 -11.02
C ASN A 402 -28.78 1.26 -10.52
N ASN A 403 -28.25 2.35 -11.09
CA ASN A 403 -26.99 2.94 -10.64
C ASN A 403 -27.03 3.34 -9.14
N LEU A 404 -28.17 3.85 -8.66
CA LEU A 404 -28.38 4.17 -7.25
C LEU A 404 -28.50 2.92 -6.36
N GLU A 405 -29.15 1.85 -6.83
CA GLU A 405 -29.18 0.58 -6.08
C GLU A 405 -27.78 -0.05 -5.98
N GLN A 406 -26.98 -0.01 -7.06
CA GLN A 406 -25.57 -0.44 -7.02
C GLN A 406 -24.74 0.39 -6.04
N THR A 407 -24.98 1.72 -5.99
CA THR A 407 -24.35 2.62 -5.02
C THR A 407 -24.67 2.18 -3.59
N ILE A 408 -25.94 1.95 -3.27
CA ILE A 408 -26.40 1.53 -1.94
C ILE A 408 -25.82 0.17 -1.56
N ASP A 409 -25.81 -0.79 -2.49
CA ASP A 409 -25.23 -2.11 -2.24
C ASP A 409 -23.73 -2.06 -1.94
N CYS A 410 -22.97 -1.28 -2.73
CA CYS A 410 -21.54 -1.06 -2.50
C CYS A 410 -21.27 -0.42 -1.13
N LEU A 411 -22.04 0.60 -0.73
CA LEU A 411 -21.85 1.26 0.57
C LEU A 411 -22.25 0.37 1.76
N ARG A 412 -23.31 -0.44 1.62
CA ARG A 412 -23.66 -1.47 2.61
C ARG A 412 -22.55 -2.51 2.76
N LYS A 413 -21.89 -2.88 1.67
CA LYS A 413 -20.70 -3.74 1.69
C LYS A 413 -19.55 -3.08 2.44
N THR A 414 -19.23 -1.81 2.15
CA THR A 414 -18.23 -1.03 2.89
C THR A 414 -18.48 -1.03 4.40
N MET A 415 -19.74 -0.84 4.81
CA MET A 415 -20.14 -0.82 6.23
C MET A 415 -20.04 -2.17 6.95
N LYS A 416 -19.79 -3.28 6.25
CA LYS A 416 -19.48 -4.56 6.91
C LYS A 416 -18.10 -4.55 7.58
N VAL A 417 -17.20 -3.68 7.13
CA VAL A 417 -15.81 -3.61 7.61
C VAL A 417 -15.55 -2.26 8.29
N CYS A 418 -15.95 -1.17 7.66
CA CYS A 418 -15.88 0.16 8.28
C CYS A 418 -17.09 0.32 9.21
N THR A 419 -16.84 0.35 10.51
CA THR A 419 -17.85 0.50 11.57
C THR A 419 -17.55 1.77 12.38
N PHE A 420 -18.44 2.14 13.29
CA PHE A 420 -18.18 3.29 14.17
C PHE A 420 -16.93 3.04 15.03
N GLU A 421 -16.74 1.82 15.50
CA GLU A 421 -15.62 1.39 16.33
C GLU A 421 -14.34 1.19 15.49
N ALA A 422 -14.47 0.61 14.29
CA ALA A 422 -13.37 0.34 13.39
C ALA A 422 -13.42 1.27 12.17
N PHE A 423 -12.48 2.21 12.09
CA PHE A 423 -12.39 3.23 11.04
C PHE A 423 -13.55 4.27 11.07
N PRO A 424 -13.74 5.01 12.19
CA PRO A 424 -14.86 5.93 12.37
C PRO A 424 -15.01 6.95 11.23
N GLU A 425 -13.91 7.51 10.73
CA GLU A 425 -13.94 8.45 9.60
C GLU A 425 -14.49 7.81 8.32
N LYS A 426 -14.03 6.59 7.98
CA LYS A 426 -14.48 5.88 6.77
C LYS A 426 -15.93 5.41 6.91
N TRP A 427 -16.34 5.04 8.11
CA TRP A 427 -17.74 4.75 8.41
C TRP A 427 -18.60 6.00 8.21
N ALA A 428 -18.20 7.16 8.72
CA ALA A 428 -18.94 8.41 8.54
C ALA A 428 -19.03 8.83 7.06
N THR A 429 -17.96 8.62 6.28
CA THR A 429 -17.98 8.82 4.82
C THR A 429 -19.03 7.91 4.15
N ALA A 430 -19.05 6.62 4.52
CA ALA A 430 -20.00 5.66 3.98
C ALA A 430 -21.44 6.04 4.33
N GLN A 431 -21.69 6.48 5.57
CA GLN A 431 -22.99 6.96 6.04
C GLN A 431 -23.45 8.19 5.25
N ASN A 432 -22.61 9.21 5.10
CA ASN A 432 -22.95 10.41 4.33
C ASN A 432 -23.21 10.08 2.84
N ASN A 433 -22.45 9.14 2.26
CA ASN A 433 -22.68 8.69 0.88
C ASN A 433 -23.97 7.87 0.74
N LEU A 434 -24.34 7.06 1.74
CA LEU A 434 -25.61 6.34 1.79
C LEU A 434 -26.77 7.32 1.89
N ALA A 435 -26.62 8.35 2.72
CA ALA A 435 -27.59 9.42 2.84
C ALA A 435 -27.83 10.12 1.50
N ASN A 436 -26.75 10.48 0.79
CA ASN A 436 -26.83 11.04 -0.55
C ASN A 436 -27.54 10.09 -1.53
N ALA A 437 -27.22 8.79 -1.49
CA ALA A 437 -27.84 7.79 -2.37
C ALA A 437 -29.35 7.63 -2.08
N TYR A 438 -29.76 7.57 -0.81
CA TYR A 438 -31.17 7.51 -0.41
C TYR A 438 -31.94 8.80 -0.71
N SER A 439 -31.30 9.96 -0.56
CA SER A 439 -31.87 11.24 -0.95
C SER A 439 -32.18 11.29 -2.45
N ASP A 440 -31.36 10.64 -3.29
CA ASP A 440 -31.53 10.61 -4.74
C ASP A 440 -32.31 9.37 -5.24
N ARG A 441 -32.57 8.38 -4.37
CA ARG A 441 -33.15 7.07 -4.69
C ARG A 441 -34.53 7.16 -5.31
N ILE A 442 -34.69 6.51 -6.46
CA ILE A 442 -35.92 6.49 -7.28
C ILE A 442 -36.85 5.35 -6.87
N ILE A 443 -36.29 4.18 -6.54
CA ILE A 443 -37.07 2.98 -6.18
C ILE A 443 -37.58 3.07 -4.74
N GLY A 444 -38.78 2.56 -4.50
CA GLY A 444 -39.43 2.51 -3.19
C GLY A 444 -40.20 3.79 -2.84
N GLU A 445 -40.67 3.88 -1.61
CA GLU A 445 -41.43 5.05 -1.16
C GLU A 445 -40.53 6.25 -0.93
N ARG A 446 -40.81 7.36 -1.62
CA ARG A 446 -40.03 8.59 -1.54
C ARG A 446 -39.91 9.12 -0.11
N ALA A 447 -41.01 9.07 0.64
CA ALA A 447 -41.05 9.51 2.04
C ALA A 447 -40.08 8.69 2.90
N GLN A 448 -40.07 7.36 2.75
CA GLN A 448 -39.18 6.50 3.52
C GLN A 448 -37.71 6.65 3.12
N ASN A 449 -37.44 6.84 1.82
CA ASN A 449 -36.09 7.12 1.33
C ASN A 449 -35.51 8.40 1.95
N LEU A 450 -36.33 9.44 2.14
CA LEU A 450 -35.91 10.69 2.78
C LEU A 450 -35.64 10.51 4.29
N GLU A 451 -36.47 9.75 5.00
CA GLU A 451 -36.20 9.44 6.42
C GLU A 451 -34.90 8.66 6.59
N TRP A 452 -34.61 7.70 5.71
CA TRP A 452 -33.32 7.00 5.72
C TRP A 452 -32.17 7.96 5.43
N ALA A 453 -32.31 8.87 4.45
CA ALA A 453 -31.28 9.86 4.16
C ALA A 453 -30.96 10.73 5.38
N ILE A 454 -31.99 11.27 6.04
CA ILE A 454 -31.86 12.07 7.26
C ILE A 454 -31.15 11.29 8.36
N ALA A 455 -31.57 10.05 8.61
CA ALA A 455 -30.96 9.19 9.63
C ALA A 455 -29.47 8.95 9.35
N TYR A 456 -29.10 8.65 8.10
CA TYR A 456 -27.70 8.41 7.74
C TYR A 456 -26.82 9.67 7.82
N TYR A 457 -27.35 10.85 7.46
CA TYR A 457 -26.63 12.11 7.70
C TYR A 457 -26.40 12.33 9.20
N GLN A 458 -27.42 12.12 10.04
CA GLN A 458 -27.30 12.25 11.50
C GLN A 458 -26.27 11.28 12.08
N GLU A 459 -26.20 10.04 11.58
CA GLU A 459 -25.16 9.09 11.97
C GLU A 459 -23.76 9.58 11.59
N SER A 460 -23.58 10.14 10.40
CA SER A 460 -22.27 10.66 9.99
C SER A 460 -21.80 11.86 10.84
N LEU A 461 -22.74 12.68 11.34
CA LEU A 461 -22.46 13.81 12.23
C LEU A 461 -22.01 13.39 13.65
N LYS A 462 -22.08 12.10 14.01
CA LYS A 462 -21.45 11.60 15.26
C LYS A 462 -19.93 11.60 15.20
N VAL A 463 -19.36 11.59 13.98
CA VAL A 463 -17.91 11.61 13.75
C VAL A 463 -17.49 12.93 13.11
N TYR A 464 -18.23 13.38 12.10
CA TYR A 464 -18.03 14.69 11.51
C TYR A 464 -18.53 15.74 12.47
N THR A 465 -17.62 16.36 13.23
CA THR A 465 -17.90 17.54 14.06
C THR A 465 -17.26 18.77 13.44
N ILE A 466 -17.70 19.95 13.85
CA ILE A 466 -17.13 21.21 13.35
C ILE A 466 -15.65 21.36 13.72
N GLU A 467 -15.21 20.78 14.85
CA GLU A 467 -13.83 20.85 15.31
C GLU A 467 -12.91 19.87 14.57
N ALA A 468 -13.36 18.63 14.35
CA ALA A 468 -12.52 17.58 13.78
C ALA A 468 -12.56 17.55 12.24
N PHE A 469 -13.73 17.80 11.65
CA PHE A 469 -13.98 17.69 10.22
C PHE A 469 -14.88 18.84 9.73
N PRO A 470 -14.43 20.11 9.81
CA PRO A 470 -15.26 21.27 9.54
C PRO A 470 -15.91 21.23 8.16
N TYR A 471 -15.16 20.82 7.14
CA TYR A 471 -15.66 20.76 5.76
C TYR A 471 -16.73 19.68 5.57
N GLU A 472 -16.47 18.45 6.03
CA GLU A 472 -17.40 17.33 5.94
C GLU A 472 -18.65 17.58 6.80
N TRP A 473 -18.49 18.14 7.99
CA TRP A 473 -19.58 18.56 8.85
C TRP A 473 -20.47 19.57 8.13
N ALA A 474 -19.91 20.66 7.58
CA ALA A 474 -20.68 21.69 6.89
C ALA A 474 -21.35 21.16 5.61
N SER A 475 -20.70 20.24 4.89
CA SER A 475 -21.29 19.57 3.73
C SER A 475 -22.51 18.74 4.13
N THR A 476 -22.37 17.98 5.21
CA THR A 476 -23.41 17.12 5.77
C THR A 476 -24.58 17.95 6.27
N GLN A 477 -24.32 19.06 6.97
CA GLN A 477 -25.35 19.99 7.41
C GLN A 477 -26.13 20.58 6.24
N ASN A 478 -25.45 21.08 5.19
CA ASN A 478 -26.15 21.58 4.00
C ASN A 478 -27.01 20.49 3.35
N ASN A 479 -26.51 19.25 3.26
CA ASN A 479 -27.27 18.14 2.67
C ASN A 479 -28.47 17.73 3.53
N LEU A 480 -28.32 17.78 4.86
CA LEU A 480 -29.41 17.56 5.80
C LEU A 480 -30.49 18.64 5.63
N GLY A 481 -30.10 19.91 5.46
CA GLY A 481 -31.02 20.99 5.10
C GLY A 481 -31.79 20.71 3.81
N ILE A 482 -31.12 20.21 2.77
CA ILE A 482 -31.76 19.81 1.51
C ILE A 482 -32.75 18.66 1.73
N ALA A 483 -32.40 17.68 2.58
CA ALA A 483 -33.25 16.54 2.88
C ALA A 483 -34.52 16.98 3.64
N TYR A 484 -34.38 17.88 4.62
CA TYR A 484 -35.51 18.46 5.36
C TYR A 484 -36.41 19.32 4.47
N CYS A 485 -35.86 20.15 3.57
CA CYS A 485 -36.67 20.86 2.57
C CYS A 485 -37.52 19.94 1.70
N LYS A 486 -37.02 18.73 1.41
CA LYS A 486 -37.70 17.72 0.57
C LYS A 486 -38.58 16.78 1.37
N ARG A 487 -38.50 16.78 2.70
CA ARG A 487 -39.12 15.81 3.59
C ARG A 487 -40.64 15.84 3.46
N ILE A 488 -41.24 14.65 3.32
CA ILE A 488 -42.68 14.48 3.08
C ILE A 488 -43.43 14.24 4.40
N LYS A 489 -42.81 13.55 5.37
CA LYS A 489 -43.42 13.29 6.69
C LYS A 489 -43.25 14.49 7.61
N GLY A 490 -44.19 14.66 8.54
CA GLY A 490 -44.22 15.77 9.49
C GLY A 490 -44.84 17.04 8.92
N ASP A 491 -44.83 18.12 9.70
CA ASP A 491 -45.30 19.41 9.25
C ASP A 491 -44.30 20.07 8.28
N LYS A 492 -44.81 20.71 7.24
CA LYS A 492 -43.98 21.30 6.18
C LYS A 492 -43.23 22.53 6.69
N PHE A 493 -43.83 23.34 7.55
CA PHE A 493 -43.18 24.54 8.09
C PHE A 493 -42.11 24.15 9.10
N GLU A 494 -42.39 23.22 10.01
CA GLU A 494 -41.38 22.67 10.93
C GLU A 494 -40.18 22.08 10.18
N ASN A 495 -40.43 21.34 9.09
CA ASN A 495 -39.35 20.79 8.25
C ASN A 495 -38.50 21.90 7.61
N LEU A 496 -39.10 23.00 7.17
CA LEU A 496 -38.38 24.13 6.59
C LEU A 496 -37.59 24.91 7.66
N GLU A 497 -38.11 25.04 8.87
CA GLU A 497 -37.40 25.62 10.01
C GLU A 497 -36.14 24.81 10.33
N TRP A 498 -36.25 23.47 10.39
CA TRP A 498 -35.08 22.61 10.53
C TRP A 498 -34.09 22.77 9.37
N ALA A 499 -34.57 22.86 8.14
CA ALA A 499 -33.69 23.09 6.99
C ALA A 499 -32.90 24.39 7.11
N ILE A 500 -33.55 25.47 7.54
CA ILE A 500 -32.92 26.77 7.80
C ILE A 500 -31.81 26.65 8.85
N VAL A 501 -32.08 25.97 9.98
CA VAL A 501 -31.08 25.73 11.02
C VAL A 501 -29.86 25.02 10.42
N TYR A 502 -30.06 23.94 9.67
CA TYR A 502 -28.95 23.19 9.08
C TYR A 502 -28.14 23.99 8.05
N TYR A 503 -28.79 24.84 7.24
CA TYR A 503 -28.05 25.74 6.36
C TYR A 503 -27.25 26.79 7.13
N GLN A 504 -27.81 27.35 8.20
CA GLN A 504 -27.11 28.30 9.06
C GLN A 504 -25.89 27.64 9.74
N GLU A 505 -26.02 26.40 10.20
CA GLU A 505 -24.91 25.62 10.73
C GLU A 505 -23.81 25.43 9.67
N SER A 506 -24.17 25.00 8.46
CA SER A 506 -23.21 24.86 7.34
C SER A 506 -22.44 26.15 7.03
N LEU A 507 -23.12 27.31 7.08
CA LEU A 507 -22.54 28.63 6.84
C LEU A 507 -21.56 29.09 7.92
N LYS A 508 -21.44 28.40 9.06
CA LYS A 508 -20.36 28.65 10.04
C LYS A 508 -18.98 28.28 9.50
N VAL A 509 -18.91 27.35 8.53
CA VAL A 509 -17.65 26.90 7.91
C VAL A 509 -17.58 27.33 6.45
N TYR A 510 -18.66 27.14 5.69
CA TYR A 510 -18.73 27.64 4.33
C TYR A 510 -18.84 29.15 4.38
N THR A 511 -17.70 29.84 4.24
CA THR A 511 -17.62 31.30 4.14
C THR A 511 -17.32 31.70 2.69
N ILE A 512 -17.61 32.96 2.35
CA ILE A 512 -17.29 33.48 1.00
C ILE A 512 -15.79 33.40 0.70
N ASP A 513 -14.93 33.58 1.70
CA ASP A 513 -13.47 33.60 1.52
C ASP A 513 -12.87 32.19 1.37
N ALA A 514 -13.35 31.23 2.17
CA ALA A 514 -12.79 29.88 2.19
C ALA A 514 -13.45 28.95 1.15
N PHE A 515 -14.77 29.06 0.98
CA PHE A 515 -15.56 28.16 0.14
C PHE A 515 -16.64 28.94 -0.64
N PRO A 516 -16.26 29.85 -1.55
CA PRO A 516 -17.19 30.78 -2.20
C PRO A 516 -18.35 30.07 -2.90
N ARG A 517 -18.09 28.94 -3.58
CA ARG A 517 -19.12 28.20 -4.32
C ARG A 517 -20.10 27.50 -3.38
N GLU A 518 -19.59 26.83 -2.36
CA GLU A 518 -20.39 26.12 -1.35
C GLU A 518 -21.20 27.10 -0.52
N TRP A 519 -20.61 28.25 -0.15
CA TRP A 519 -21.29 29.34 0.55
C TRP A 519 -22.45 29.88 -0.30
N ALA A 520 -22.22 30.24 -1.56
CA ALA A 520 -23.26 30.78 -2.43
C ALA A 520 -24.40 29.79 -2.69
N ARG A 521 -24.07 28.50 -2.84
CA ARG A 521 -25.07 27.43 -2.96
C ARG A 521 -25.90 27.31 -1.69
N THR A 522 -25.26 27.31 -0.53
CA THR A 522 -25.91 27.17 0.78
C THR A 522 -26.78 28.39 1.08
N GLN A 523 -26.30 29.60 0.77
CA GLN A 523 -27.10 30.84 0.84
C GLN A 523 -28.32 30.77 -0.07
N SER A 524 -28.17 30.26 -1.29
CA SER A 524 -29.30 30.10 -2.22
C SER A 524 -30.33 29.09 -1.69
N ASN A 525 -29.88 27.98 -1.10
CA ASN A 525 -30.75 26.99 -0.47
C ASN A 525 -31.49 27.56 0.75
N LEU A 526 -30.78 28.33 1.59
CA LEU A 526 -31.34 29.05 2.72
C LEU A 526 -32.38 30.08 2.27
N GLY A 527 -32.07 30.87 1.24
CA GLY A 527 -33.00 31.84 0.65
C GLY A 527 -34.27 31.19 0.13
N ASN A 528 -34.16 30.04 -0.55
CA ASN A 528 -35.31 29.27 -1.01
C ASN A 528 -36.19 28.77 0.14
N ALA A 529 -35.58 28.24 1.22
CA ALA A 529 -36.33 27.77 2.39
C ALA A 529 -37.03 28.95 3.10
N SER A 530 -36.31 30.05 3.32
CA SER A 530 -36.82 31.28 3.93
C SER A 530 -37.96 31.91 3.12
N TYR A 531 -37.86 31.89 1.79
CA TYR A 531 -38.92 32.39 0.90
C TYR A 531 -40.24 31.63 1.10
N ILE A 532 -40.16 30.29 1.22
CA ILE A 532 -41.36 29.44 1.36
C ILE A 532 -42.05 29.68 2.72
N ILE A 533 -41.30 29.96 3.78
CA ILE A 533 -41.88 30.27 5.10
C ILE A 533 -42.30 31.74 5.26
N GLY A 534 -42.05 32.59 4.25
CA GLY A 534 -42.37 34.03 4.30
C GLY A 534 -41.39 34.88 5.12
N GLY A 535 -40.17 34.41 5.33
CA GLY A 535 -39.14 35.13 6.11
C GLY A 535 -38.45 36.24 5.32
N GLU A 536 -38.28 37.41 5.94
CA GLU A 536 -37.57 38.57 5.36
C GLU A 536 -36.09 38.27 4.99
N GLN A 537 -35.52 37.23 5.61
CA GLN A 537 -34.14 36.79 5.38
C GLN A 537 -33.88 36.28 3.97
N ALA A 538 -34.91 35.90 3.20
CA ALA A 538 -34.76 35.35 1.86
C ALA A 538 -34.00 36.29 0.90
N ILE A 539 -34.33 37.59 0.93
CA ILE A 539 -33.70 38.60 0.06
C ILE A 539 -32.21 38.72 0.37
N ALA A 540 -31.86 38.81 1.66
CA ALA A 540 -30.47 38.91 2.10
C ALA A 540 -29.66 37.70 1.64
N CYS A 541 -30.19 36.49 1.80
CA CYS A 541 -29.52 35.27 1.37
C CYS A 541 -29.24 35.23 -0.14
N PHE A 542 -30.21 35.63 -0.97
CA PHE A 542 -29.97 35.69 -2.42
C PHE A 542 -28.97 36.79 -2.82
N GLN A 543 -29.00 37.94 -2.15
CA GLN A 543 -28.00 39.01 -2.36
C GLN A 543 -26.59 38.53 -2.00
N GLU A 544 -26.45 37.78 -0.91
CA GLU A 544 -25.19 37.14 -0.55
C GLU A 544 -24.75 36.16 -1.65
N ALA A 545 -25.60 35.22 -2.07
CA ALA A 545 -25.25 34.25 -3.13
C ALA A 545 -24.79 34.92 -4.44
N LEU A 546 -25.39 36.04 -4.82
CA LEU A 546 -25.04 36.81 -6.02
C LEU A 546 -23.66 37.47 -5.97
N LYS A 547 -23.02 37.57 -4.79
CA LYS A 547 -21.61 38.01 -4.69
C LYS A 547 -20.64 37.03 -5.36
N VAL A 548 -21.04 35.77 -5.50
CA VAL A 548 -20.22 34.71 -6.14
C VAL A 548 -20.81 34.27 -7.47
N TYR A 549 -22.15 34.15 -7.56
CA TYR A 549 -22.84 33.83 -8.82
C TYR A 549 -22.93 35.05 -9.74
N THR A 550 -21.78 35.59 -10.14
CA THR A 550 -21.71 36.69 -11.11
C THR A 550 -21.84 36.17 -12.54
N PHE A 551 -22.30 37.02 -13.45
CA PHE A 551 -22.43 36.71 -14.88
C PHE A 551 -21.10 36.26 -15.50
N GLU A 552 -19.99 36.82 -15.04
CA GLU A 552 -18.63 36.46 -15.48
C GLU A 552 -18.16 35.11 -14.92
N ALA A 553 -18.58 34.74 -13.71
CA ALA A 553 -18.23 33.46 -13.08
C ALA A 553 -19.09 32.27 -13.56
N PHE A 554 -20.31 32.53 -14.05
CA PHE A 554 -21.26 31.52 -14.51
C PHE A 554 -22.04 31.97 -15.78
N PRO A 555 -21.38 32.10 -16.95
CA PRO A 555 -21.99 32.69 -18.15
C PRO A 555 -23.08 31.82 -18.84
N GLY A 556 -23.41 30.64 -18.30
CA GLY A 556 -24.24 29.65 -18.97
C GLY A 556 -25.63 29.48 -18.37
N GLN A 557 -26.56 30.41 -18.64
CA GLN A 557 -28.00 30.12 -18.68
C GLN A 557 -28.92 31.24 -19.23
N THR A 558 -28.45 32.12 -20.12
CA THR A 558 -29.33 33.06 -20.82
C THR A 558 -29.20 32.95 -22.34
N HIS A 559 -29.78 31.89 -22.90
CA HIS A 559 -30.39 31.99 -24.23
C HIS A 559 -31.91 32.18 -24.07
N LEU A 560 -32.29 33.27 -23.41
CA LEU A 560 -33.58 33.92 -23.70
C LEU A 560 -33.25 35.11 -24.58
N LYS A 561 -33.32 34.90 -25.90
CA LYS A 561 -33.47 35.99 -26.85
C LYS A 561 -34.80 36.67 -26.53
N LEU A 562 -34.74 37.82 -25.86
CA LEU A 562 -35.78 38.83 -25.99
C LEU A 562 -35.44 39.68 -27.21
N SER A 563 -35.90 39.22 -28.37
CA SER A 563 -36.27 40.02 -29.55
C SER A 563 -37.04 39.13 -30.51
#